data_AF-A0A9R1RHY4-F1
#
_entry.id   AF-A0A9R1RHY4-F1
#
_cell.length_a   1.000
_cell.length_b   1.000
_cell.length_c   1.000
_cell.angle_alpha   90.00
_cell.angle_beta   90.00
_cell.angle_gamma   90.00
#
_symmetry.space_group_name_H-M   'P 1'
#
loop_
_entity.id
_entity.type
_entity.pdbx_description
1 polymer ?
#
loop_
_entity_poly.entity_id
_entity_poly.type
_entity_poly.pdbx_seq_one_letter_code
_entity_poly.pdbx_strand_id
1 'polypeptide(L)'
;MKYYSSPQICSLIAAQRAANPNLDKLYITKDSSGAEPVDQLFVDTAVYSRNRCFRLAFSSKSGKKSFLVATGRFKCKNMVSSS
;
A
#
# COMPACT_ATOMS: atom_id res chain seq x y z
N MET A 1 -3.10 -0.56 26.79
CA MET A 1 -2.87 -0.83 25.34
C MET A 1 -2.04 0.30 24.75
N LYS A 2 -1.01 0.01 23.96
CA LYS A 2 -0.23 1.02 23.22
C LYS A 2 -0.81 1.14 21.81
N TYR A 3 -1.14 2.36 21.38
CA TYR A 3 -1.53 2.63 20.00
C TYR A 3 -0.35 3.21 19.24
N TYR A 4 -0.11 2.69 18.05
CA TYR A 4 0.91 3.20 17.14
C TYR A 4 0.24 3.83 15.93
N SER A 5 0.76 4.95 15.47
CA SER A 5 0.39 5.52 14.18
C SER A 5 0.91 4.63 13.04
N SER A 6 0.28 4.71 11.87
CA SER A 6 0.73 3.96 10.70
C SER A 6 2.20 4.23 10.33
N PRO A 7 2.71 5.48 10.39
CA PRO A 7 4.14 5.74 10.24
C PRO A 7 5.01 5.01 11.27
N GLN A 8 4.61 4.99 12.55
CA GLN A 8 5.35 4.29 13.60
C GLN A 8 5.42 2.79 13.35
N ILE A 9 4.34 2.17 12.86
CA ILE A 9 4.34 0.75 12.46
C ILE A 9 5.34 0.49 11.32
N CYS A 10 5.39 1.36 10.31
CA CYS A 10 6.32 1.20 9.20
C CYS A 10 7.78 1.28 9.66
N SER A 11 8.10 2.21 10.57
CA SER A 11 9.42 2.30 11.18
C SER A 11 9.79 1.07 12.00
N LEU A 12 8.82 0.49 12.74
CA LEU A 12 9.03 -0.74 13.51
C LEU A 12 9.31 -1.95 12.62
N ILE A 13 8.58 -2.09 11.51
CA ILE A 13 8.81 -3.15 10.52
C ILE A 13 10.24 -3.06 9.98
N ALA A 14 10.69 -1.86 9.60
CA ALA A 14 12.04 -1.65 9.10
C ALA A 14 13.11 -1.98 10.14
N ALA A 15 12.92 -1.54 11.39
CA ALA A 15 13.86 -1.81 12.47
C ALA A 15 13.97 -3.31 12.82
N GLN A 16 12.87 -4.07 12.66
CA GLN A 16 12.85 -5.50 12.97
C GLN A 16 13.15 -6.40 11.78
N ARG A 17 13.31 -5.85 10.57
CA ARG A 17 13.50 -6.64 9.34
C ARG A 17 14.64 -7.65 9.47
N ALA A 18 15.81 -7.20 9.94
CA ALA A 18 16.98 -8.07 10.09
C ALA A 18 16.78 -9.21 11.12
N ALA A 19 15.96 -8.97 12.15
CA ALA A 19 15.69 -9.94 13.20
C ALA A 19 14.52 -10.89 12.88
N ASN A 20 13.71 -10.55 11.88
CA ASN A 20 12.51 -11.32 11.52
C ASN A 20 12.40 -11.49 10.00
N PRO A 21 12.91 -12.60 9.45
CA PRO A 21 12.86 -12.89 8.01
C PRO A 21 11.45 -12.95 7.42
N ASN A 22 10.40 -13.11 8.23
CA ASN A 22 9.03 -13.04 7.70
C ASN A 22 8.67 -11.64 7.22
N LEU A 23 9.33 -10.60 7.72
CA LEU A 23 9.11 -9.22 7.30
C LEU A 23 9.67 -8.94 5.90
N ASP A 24 10.59 -9.76 5.38
CA ASP A 24 11.09 -9.63 4.01
C ASP A 24 9.98 -9.81 2.96
N LYS A 25 8.93 -10.56 3.29
CA LYS A 25 7.73 -10.71 2.43
C LYS A 25 6.99 -9.40 2.19
N LEU A 26 7.26 -8.37 3.00
CA LEU A 26 6.68 -7.03 2.86
C LEU A 26 7.56 -6.10 2.02
N TYR A 27 8.76 -6.53 1.61
CA TYR A 27 9.66 -5.72 0.79
C TYR A 27 9.61 -6.16 -0.67
N ILE A 28 9.71 -5.18 -1.56
CA ILE A 28 9.79 -5.38 -3.00
C ILE A 28 10.99 -4.62 -3.53
N THR A 29 11.69 -5.21 -4.49
CA THR A 29 12.78 -4.54 -5.19
C THR A 29 12.20 -3.68 -6.30
N LYS A 30 12.54 -2.39 -6.31
CA LYS A 30 12.08 -1.47 -7.35
C LYS A 30 13.19 -1.27 -8.37
N ASP A 31 12.91 -1.66 -9.61
CA ASP A 31 13.77 -1.35 -10.75
C ASP A 31 13.78 0.18 -10.95
N SER A 32 14.84 0.81 -10.44
CA SER A 32 15.06 2.23 -10.60
C SER A 32 15.91 2.38 -11.86
N SER A 33 15.41 3.09 -12.88
CA SER A 33 16.14 3.26 -14.14
C SER A 33 17.43 4.07 -13.93
N GLY A 34 18.52 3.40 -13.54
CA GLY A 34 19.85 3.96 -13.38
C GLY A 34 20.41 4.05 -11.96
N ALA A 35 19.76 3.48 -10.95
CA ALA A 35 20.33 3.37 -9.60
C ALA A 35 20.25 1.92 -9.10
N GLU A 36 21.15 1.55 -8.19
CA GLU A 36 21.15 0.21 -7.58
C GLU A 36 19.75 -0.16 -7.07
N PRO A 37 19.34 -1.43 -7.18
CA PRO A 37 18.03 -1.86 -6.72
C PRO A 37 17.86 -1.58 -5.23
N VAL A 38 16.95 -0.67 -4.88
CA VAL A 38 16.62 -0.38 -3.48
C VAL A 38 15.36 -1.15 -3.11
N ASP A 39 15.48 -2.02 -2.10
CA ASP A 39 14.34 -2.67 -1.49
C ASP A 39 13.45 -1.63 -0.79
N GLN A 40 12.17 -1.62 -1.16
CA GLN A 40 11.17 -0.71 -0.61
C GLN A 40 10.05 -1.50 0.04
N LEU A 41 9.49 -0.95 1.12
CA LEU A 41 8.31 -1.53 1.75
C LEU A 41 7.14 -1.46 0.77
N PHE A 42 6.42 -2.57 0.62
CA PHE A 42 5.22 -2.67 -0.23
C PHE A 42 4.10 -1.69 0.20
N VAL A 43 4.10 -1.31 1.48
CA VAL A 43 3.17 -0.32 2.03
C VAL A 43 3.66 1.09 1.66
N ASP A 44 2.84 1.83 0.92
CA ASP A 44 3.10 3.24 0.61
C ASP A 44 2.95 4.10 1.87
N THR A 45 4.07 4.57 2.43
CA THR A 45 4.09 5.38 3.65
C THR A 45 3.67 6.83 3.43
N ALA A 46 3.77 7.34 2.19
CA ALA A 46 3.49 8.74 1.87
C ALA A 46 2.00 9.09 2.00
N VAL A 47 1.12 8.07 2.05
CA VAL A 47 -0.31 8.26 2.21
C VAL A 47 -0.73 8.66 3.64
N TYR A 48 0.16 8.51 4.62
CA TYR A 48 -0.12 8.82 6.03
C TYR A 48 0.28 10.25 6.42
N SER A 49 -0.06 11.22 5.56
CA SER A 49 0.18 12.66 5.77
C SER A 49 -1.12 13.40 6.09
N ARG A 50 -1.02 14.54 6.81
CA ARG A 50 -2.20 15.36 7.13
C ARG A 50 -2.87 15.85 5.84
N ASN A 51 -4.20 15.76 5.79
CA ASN A 51 -5.03 16.19 4.66
C ASN A 51 -4.65 15.50 3.33
N ARG A 52 -4.15 14.26 3.40
CA ARG A 52 -3.84 13.49 2.20
C ARG A 52 -5.12 13.11 1.46
N CYS A 53 -5.19 13.45 0.18
CA CYS A 53 -6.29 13.03 -0.67
C CYS A 53 -6.19 11.54 -1.00
N PHE A 54 -7.30 10.83 -0.80
CA PHE A 54 -7.46 9.45 -1.26
C PHE A 54 -8.37 9.43 -2.48
N ARG A 55 -8.00 8.64 -3.48
CA ARG A 55 -8.80 8.52 -4.70
C ARG A 55 -10.08 7.75 -4.40
N LEU A 56 -11.20 8.25 -4.89
CA LEU A 56 -12.53 7.67 -4.68
C LEU A 56 -12.70 6.35 -5.44
N ALA A 57 -13.60 5.50 -4.96
CA ALA A 57 -14.04 4.32 -5.70
C ALA A 57 -14.59 4.72 -7.09
N PHE A 58 -14.40 3.86 -8.09
CA PHE A 58 -14.81 4.07 -9.48
C PHE A 58 -14.26 5.34 -10.14
N SER A 59 -13.10 5.84 -9.68
CA SER A 59 -12.43 6.99 -10.30
C SER A 59 -11.05 6.64 -10.88
N SER A 60 -10.64 7.37 -11.92
CA SER A 60 -9.31 7.25 -12.55
C SER A 60 -8.39 8.42 -12.15
N LYS A 61 -7.08 8.26 -12.33
CA LYS A 61 -6.19 9.44 -12.36
C LYS A 61 -6.46 10.19 -13.67
N SER A 62 -6.35 11.52 -13.65
CA SER A 62 -6.50 12.33 -14.88
C SER A 62 -5.56 11.81 -15.99
N GLY A 63 -6.09 11.69 -17.20
CA GLY A 63 -5.38 11.13 -18.35
C GLY A 63 -5.12 9.62 -18.30
N LYS A 64 -5.65 8.88 -17.30
CA LYS A 64 -5.53 7.42 -17.19
C LYS A 64 -6.87 6.75 -17.39
N LYS A 65 -6.84 5.57 -18.02
CA LYS A 65 -8.02 4.73 -18.26
C LYS A 65 -8.28 3.70 -17.15
N SER A 66 -7.40 3.60 -16.14
CA SER A 66 -7.53 2.63 -15.05
C SER A 66 -8.30 3.19 -13.86
N PHE A 67 -9.40 2.52 -13.51
CA PHE A 67 -10.31 2.89 -12.42
C PHE A 67 -10.05 2.07 -11.17
N LEU A 68 -10.27 2.66 -9.99
CA LEU A 68 -10.33 1.89 -8.74
C LEU A 68 -11.64 1.10 -8.70
N VAL A 69 -11.54 -0.22 -8.73
CA VAL A 69 -12.67 -1.14 -8.59
C VAL A 69 -12.42 -2.09 -7.43
N ALA A 70 -13.49 -2.64 -6.87
CA ALA A 70 -13.38 -3.65 -5.84
C ALA A 70 -12.62 -4.87 -6.37
N THR A 71 -11.67 -5.36 -5.60
CA THR A 71 -10.96 -6.62 -5.96
C THR A 71 -11.80 -7.82 -5.51
N GLY A 72 -11.80 -8.89 -6.30
CA GLY A 72 -12.55 -10.12 -5.97
C GLY A 72 -12.05 -10.88 -4.72
N ARG A 73 -10.97 -10.41 -4.08
CA ARG A 73 -10.47 -10.93 -2.80
C ARG A 73 -11.37 -10.54 -1.62
N PHE A 74 -12.20 -9.51 -1.76
CA PHE A 74 -13.16 -9.11 -0.73
C PHE A 74 -14.49 -9.83 -0.98
N LYS A 75 -14.79 -10.88 -0.21
CA LYS A 75 -16.12 -11.54 -0.21
C LYS A 75 -17.14 -10.66 0.53
N CYS A 76 -17.52 -9.52 -0.05
CA CYS A 76 -18.81 -8.93 0.28
C CYS A 76 -19.89 -9.86 -0.29
N LYS A 77 -20.61 -10.60 0.56
CA LYS A 77 -21.90 -11.17 0.16
C LYS A 77 -22.75 -10.01 -0.35
N ASN A 78 -23.14 -10.05 -1.63
CA ASN A 78 -24.11 -9.13 -2.27
C ASN A 78 -23.58 -7.78 -2.78
N MET A 79 -22.52 -7.75 -3.58
CA MET A 79 -22.41 -6.67 -4.58
C MET A 79 -23.24 -7.07 -5.79
N VAL A 80 -24.53 -6.72 -5.76
CA VAL A 80 -25.45 -6.88 -6.87
C VAL A 80 -24.93 -6.01 -8.02
N SER A 81 -24.59 -6.63 -9.15
CA SER A 81 -24.31 -5.90 -10.38
C SER A 81 -25.58 -5.18 -10.81
N SER A 82 -25.63 -3.86 -10.66
CA SER A 82 -26.56 -3.04 -11.43
C SER A 82 -26.19 -3.16 -12.91
N SER A 83 -27.20 -3.57 -13.67
CA SER A 83 -27.25 -3.94 -15.09
C SER A 83 -26.57 -2.98 -16.05
#